data_AF-A0A3D3G9N0-F1
#
_entry.id   AF-A0A3D3G9N0-F1
#
_cell.length_a   1.000
_cell.length_b   1.000
_cell.length_c   1.000
_cell.angle_alpha   90.00
_cell.angle_beta   90.00
_cell.angle_gamma   90.00
#
_symmetry.space_group_name_H-M   'P 1'
#
loop_
_entity.id
_entity.type
_entity.pdbx_description
1 polymer ?
#
loop_
_entity_poly.entity_id
_entity_poly.type
_entity_poly.pdbx_seq_one_letter_code
_entity_poly.pdbx_strand_id
1 'polypeptide(L)'
;MTDKVTNKKPPSLTHALKTSHKLGRVAFVMDDRLSREKIALLNRNVHAMRNFAEIELLPGTILEDELLKKLEATPFQLVMAPWYRYLAWSRVEALYGLTRTSGPTFAGYHCEPLLAYELGEQADHLRAILFDFGASFPREMITLLRSLIQDTKRSGILPLLETRTPVYCEHWFGSQGLGARMDTVMSLPEIASYDWTGRANAIRICLTALWSLIYEEGPGKSDTASKTPKASFQIGIDANSLVLRLSYCLPSSSPKDLLSRFWPKTDQPSAPAQLLLKYSDFLRVHHVAEGYLVEVVVGFLKSAPSEVSHPNVHTLWIEPLAPNLLHEPPFDLPGPTAPHLKLLPSVPILKTAEAPSASSIEELRAKERFITEANEKIRGLRSLVNERDTLIHNLRSGGVGTAPPLPPPDAENLLDAFQDKFFEARYLIRNFELRIAELETEGSSQTEIELLRRKMEELLQRQNEWIKKIAKTIQGYKESRTRK
;
A
#
# COMPACT_ATOMS: atom_id res chain seq x y z
N MET A 1 46.57 48.34 -46.45
CA MET A 1 45.84 49.04 -45.37
C MET A 1 44.73 48.13 -44.91
N THR A 2 44.64 47.96 -43.60
CA THR A 2 44.06 46.81 -42.89
C THR A 2 42.55 46.87 -42.73
N ASP A 3 41.83 45.91 -43.34
CA ASP A 3 40.43 45.63 -43.02
C ASP A 3 40.34 44.80 -41.73
N LYS A 4 39.68 45.38 -40.73
CA LYS A 4 39.36 44.73 -39.46
C LYS A 4 38.26 43.68 -39.68
N VAL A 5 38.64 42.41 -39.74
CA VAL A 5 37.72 41.28 -39.62
C VAL A 5 37.24 41.21 -38.17
N THR A 6 36.02 41.70 -37.91
CA THR A 6 35.34 41.50 -36.62
C THR A 6 34.81 40.06 -36.54
N ASN A 7 35.50 39.22 -35.77
CA ASN A 7 35.02 37.91 -35.35
C ASN A 7 33.78 38.06 -34.44
N LYS A 8 32.58 38.00 -35.02
CA LYS A 8 31.34 37.81 -34.25
C LYS A 8 31.27 36.34 -33.85
N LYS A 9 31.54 36.08 -32.57
CA LYS A 9 31.25 34.80 -31.90
C LYS A 9 29.77 34.44 -32.17
N PRO A 10 29.45 33.22 -32.63
CA PRO A 10 28.06 32.79 -32.72
C PRO A 10 27.44 32.83 -31.32
N PRO A 11 26.17 33.23 -31.18
CA PRO A 11 25.50 33.24 -29.89
C PRO A 11 25.52 31.83 -29.32
N SER A 12 26.00 31.71 -28.08
CA SER A 12 26.07 30.43 -27.37
C SER A 12 24.66 29.83 -27.26
N LEU A 13 24.51 28.59 -27.72
CA LEU A 13 23.32 27.73 -27.66
C LEU A 13 22.85 27.39 -26.23
N THR A 14 23.29 28.13 -25.21
CA THR A 14 23.05 27.85 -23.78
C THR A 14 21.93 28.68 -23.14
N HIS A 15 21.21 29.54 -23.88
CA HIS A 15 20.10 30.33 -23.31
C HIS A 15 18.70 30.06 -23.89
N ALA A 16 18.55 29.06 -24.76
CA ALA A 16 17.24 28.65 -25.29
C ALA A 16 16.76 27.35 -24.64
N LEU A 17 16.55 27.32 -23.32
CA LEU A 17 15.89 26.21 -22.64
C LEU A 17 15.11 26.68 -21.41
N LYS A 18 13.83 26.28 -21.38
CA LYS A 18 12.88 26.23 -20.26
C LYS A 18 11.98 27.45 -20.00
N THR A 19 11.12 27.77 -20.97
CA THR A 19 9.71 28.02 -20.59
C THR A 19 9.08 26.65 -20.29
N SER A 20 9.28 26.14 -19.08
CA SER A 20 8.53 24.95 -18.64
C SER A 20 7.06 25.34 -18.61
N HIS A 21 6.24 24.80 -19.51
CA HIS A 21 4.79 24.96 -19.40
C HIS A 21 4.35 24.50 -18.02
N LYS A 22 3.74 25.40 -17.25
CA LYS A 22 3.17 25.08 -15.94
C LYS A 22 1.95 24.19 -16.16
N LEU A 23 1.77 23.17 -15.31
CA LEU A 23 0.72 22.17 -15.45
C LEU A 23 -0.67 22.71 -15.07
N GLY A 24 -0.71 23.79 -14.29
CA GLY A 24 -1.94 24.42 -13.83
C GLY A 24 -1.68 25.44 -12.71
N ARG A 25 -2.75 26.13 -12.30
CA ARG A 25 -2.81 27.06 -11.16
C ARG A 25 -3.27 26.34 -9.91
N VAL A 26 -2.56 26.57 -8.81
CA VAL A 26 -2.83 26.00 -7.49
C VAL A 26 -3.10 27.15 -6.52
N ALA A 27 -4.25 27.13 -5.85
CA ALA A 27 -4.49 27.96 -4.68
C ALA A 27 -3.96 27.22 -3.44
N PHE A 28 -3.08 27.86 -2.68
CA PHE A 28 -2.46 27.24 -1.51
C PHE A 28 -2.71 28.10 -0.28
N VAL A 29 -3.61 27.66 0.60
CA VAL A 29 -3.92 28.34 1.86
C VAL A 29 -2.85 27.97 2.88
N MET A 30 -2.14 28.96 3.43
CA MET A 30 -1.12 28.74 4.45
C MET A 30 -1.74 28.34 5.81
N ASP A 31 -1.05 27.53 6.60
CA ASP A 31 -1.44 27.23 7.98
C ASP A 31 -0.67 28.14 8.95
N ASP A 32 -1.37 29.14 9.49
CA ASP A 32 -0.80 30.13 10.41
C ASP A 32 -0.52 29.56 11.82
N ARG A 33 -0.97 28.33 12.12
CA ARG A 33 -0.75 27.65 13.41
C ARG A 33 0.58 26.92 13.48
N LEU A 34 1.21 26.66 12.34
CA LEU A 34 2.46 25.91 12.26
C LEU A 34 3.61 26.66 12.93
N SER A 35 4.49 25.89 13.58
CA SER A 35 5.75 26.43 14.08
C SER A 35 6.64 26.96 12.94
N ARG A 36 7.60 27.85 13.25
CA ARG A 36 8.52 28.42 12.25
C ARG A 36 9.26 27.37 11.45
N GLU A 37 9.68 26.28 12.09
CA GLU A 37 10.38 25.18 11.44
C GLU A 37 9.48 24.44 10.45
N LYS A 38 8.23 24.17 10.84
CA LYS A 38 7.23 23.52 9.98
C LYS A 38 6.82 24.41 8.81
N ILE A 39 6.69 25.72 9.02
CA ILE A 39 6.49 26.69 7.94
C ILE A 39 7.66 26.66 6.95
N ALA A 40 8.91 26.54 7.42
CA ALA A 40 10.07 26.44 6.53
C ALA A 40 10.04 25.15 5.67
N LEU A 41 9.65 24.01 6.25
CA LEU A 41 9.44 22.75 5.52
C LEU A 41 8.32 22.87 4.49
N LEU A 42 7.17 23.43 4.87
CA LEU A 42 6.06 23.69 3.96
C LEU A 42 6.47 24.58 2.80
N ASN A 43 7.16 25.69 3.09
CA ASN A 43 7.66 26.61 2.07
C ASN A 43 8.66 25.93 1.12
N ARG A 44 9.52 25.03 1.61
CA ARG A 44 10.41 24.24 0.75
C ARG A 44 9.62 23.40 -0.26
N ASN A 45 8.55 22.74 0.19
CA ASN A 45 7.66 21.97 -0.68
C ASN A 45 6.92 22.89 -1.68
N VAL A 46 6.34 24.00 -1.22
CA VAL A 46 5.69 24.99 -2.09
C VAL A 46 6.65 25.56 -3.14
N HIS A 47 7.88 25.91 -2.74
CA HIS A 47 8.90 26.36 -3.68
C HIS A 47 9.25 25.29 -4.72
N ALA A 48 9.34 24.03 -4.31
CA ALA A 48 9.56 22.92 -5.24
C ALA A 48 8.39 22.74 -6.21
N MET A 49 7.15 22.93 -5.74
CA MET A 49 5.95 22.88 -6.58
C MET A 49 5.90 24.00 -7.61
N ARG A 50 6.44 25.19 -7.29
CA ARG A 50 6.53 26.31 -8.24
C ARG A 50 7.33 25.96 -9.50
N ASN A 51 8.14 24.90 -9.48
CA ASN A 51 8.83 24.44 -10.68
C ASN A 51 7.86 23.92 -11.76
N PHE A 52 6.72 23.36 -11.38
CA PHE A 52 5.79 22.73 -12.31
C PHE A 52 4.36 23.31 -12.29
N ALA A 53 3.99 24.13 -11.30
CA ALA A 53 2.67 24.75 -11.20
C ALA A 53 2.77 26.26 -10.88
N GLU A 54 1.74 27.02 -11.23
CA GLU A 54 1.56 28.41 -10.82
C GLU A 54 0.89 28.43 -9.45
N ILE A 55 1.63 28.81 -8.40
CA ILE A 55 1.10 28.76 -7.03
C ILE A 55 0.74 30.15 -6.56
N GLU A 56 -0.52 30.30 -6.20
CA GLU A 56 -1.06 31.46 -5.54
C GLU A 56 -1.19 31.17 -4.04
N LEU A 57 -0.33 31.81 -3.24
CA LEU A 57 -0.37 31.69 -1.79
C LEU A 57 -1.50 32.56 -1.23
N LEU A 58 -2.36 31.95 -0.43
CA LEU A 58 -3.47 32.61 0.26
C LEU A 58 -3.17 32.63 1.77
N PRO A 59 -3.56 33.71 2.48
CA PRO A 59 -3.34 33.82 3.92
C PRO A 59 -4.17 32.78 4.68
N GLY A 60 -3.66 32.24 5.78
CA GLY A 60 -4.40 31.26 6.61
C GLY A 60 -5.63 31.84 7.31
N THR A 61 -5.70 33.17 7.39
CA THR A 61 -6.86 33.93 7.87
C THR A 61 -8.02 34.03 6.88
N ILE A 62 -7.85 33.59 5.62
CA ILE A 62 -8.92 33.65 4.61
C ILE A 62 -10.16 32.89 5.09
N LEU A 63 -11.33 33.50 4.89
CA LEU A 63 -12.62 32.88 5.20
C LEU A 63 -13.13 32.05 4.01
N GLU A 64 -13.99 31.06 4.27
CA GLU A 64 -14.54 30.19 3.23
C GLU A 64 -15.28 30.99 2.13
N ASP A 65 -16.06 32.00 2.52
CA ASP A 65 -16.78 32.88 1.58
C ASP A 65 -15.85 33.69 0.67
N GLU A 66 -14.72 34.14 1.20
CA GLU A 66 -13.73 34.90 0.43
C GLU A 66 -12.99 33.98 -0.55
N LEU A 67 -12.67 32.77 -0.10
CA LEU A 67 -12.09 31.74 -0.97
C LEU A 67 -13.07 31.40 -2.10
N LEU A 68 -14.35 31.15 -1.81
CA LEU A 68 -15.37 30.86 -2.83
C LEU A 68 -15.45 31.93 -3.92
N LYS A 69 -15.57 33.21 -3.54
CA LYS A 69 -15.58 34.33 -4.50
C LYS A 69 -14.35 34.33 -5.40
N LYS A 70 -13.19 33.96 -4.85
CA LYS A 70 -11.93 33.89 -5.59
C LYS A 70 -11.88 32.70 -6.55
N LEU A 71 -12.36 31.54 -6.11
CA LEU A 71 -12.45 30.33 -6.94
C LEU A 71 -13.46 30.49 -8.09
N GLU A 72 -14.54 31.25 -7.88
CA GLU A 72 -15.49 31.62 -8.94
C GLU A 72 -14.89 32.59 -9.95
N ALA A 73 -14.07 33.55 -9.49
CA ALA A 73 -13.43 34.53 -10.36
C ALA A 73 -12.23 33.97 -11.15
N THR A 74 -11.54 32.97 -10.61
CA THR A 74 -10.30 32.43 -11.17
C THR A 74 -10.31 30.90 -11.21
N PRO A 75 -10.08 30.28 -12.37
CA PRO A 75 -10.02 28.82 -12.47
C PRO A 75 -8.70 28.29 -11.88
N PHE A 76 -8.81 27.55 -10.78
CA PHE A 76 -7.73 26.74 -10.21
C PHE A 76 -7.93 25.27 -10.56
N GLN A 77 -6.85 24.52 -10.74
CA GLN A 77 -6.88 23.07 -10.94
C GLN A 77 -6.77 22.32 -9.62
N LEU A 78 -6.17 22.94 -8.60
CA LEU A 78 -6.02 22.36 -7.27
C LEU A 78 -6.13 23.45 -6.21
N VAL A 79 -6.87 23.18 -5.15
CA VAL A 79 -6.93 23.98 -3.94
C VAL A 79 -6.39 23.12 -2.80
N MET A 80 -5.30 23.59 -2.21
CA MET A 80 -4.68 22.98 -1.02
C MET A 80 -5.04 23.83 0.19
N ALA A 81 -5.64 23.21 1.20
CA ALA A 81 -5.91 23.87 2.48
C ALA A 81 -5.37 23.04 3.65
N PRO A 82 -5.09 23.67 4.79
CA PRO A 82 -4.76 22.92 5.99
C PRO A 82 -5.87 21.92 6.33
N TRP A 83 -5.52 20.73 6.83
CA TRP A 83 -6.44 19.60 7.00
C TRP A 83 -7.76 19.98 7.72
N TYR A 84 -7.69 20.75 8.80
CA TYR A 84 -8.86 21.18 9.57
C TYR A 84 -9.79 22.12 8.79
N ARG A 85 -9.26 22.93 7.86
CA ARG A 85 -10.05 23.75 6.95
C ARG A 85 -10.64 22.90 5.85
N TYR A 86 -9.87 21.99 5.28
CA TYR A 86 -10.34 21.04 4.27
C TYR A 86 -11.56 20.25 4.76
N LEU A 87 -11.51 19.75 6.01
CA LEU A 87 -12.63 19.04 6.61
C LEU A 87 -13.83 19.95 6.94
N ALA A 88 -13.59 21.23 7.27
CA ALA A 88 -14.67 22.16 7.64
C ALA A 88 -15.35 22.84 6.44
N TRP A 89 -14.63 23.07 5.33
CA TRP A 89 -15.08 23.89 4.20
C TRP A 89 -15.86 23.09 3.15
N SER A 90 -17.06 22.67 3.54
CA SER A 90 -17.95 21.87 2.70
C SER A 90 -18.50 22.62 1.49
N ARG A 91 -18.52 23.96 1.48
CA ARG A 91 -19.02 24.74 0.34
C ARG A 91 -17.98 24.86 -0.77
N VAL A 92 -16.70 24.96 -0.41
CA VAL A 92 -15.58 24.90 -1.38
C VAL A 92 -15.57 23.55 -2.08
N GLU A 93 -15.71 22.49 -1.29
CA GLU A 93 -15.90 21.14 -1.75
C GLU A 93 -17.11 21.03 -2.72
N ALA A 94 -18.26 21.61 -2.35
CA ALA A 94 -19.46 21.62 -3.17
C ALA A 94 -19.34 22.45 -4.46
N LEU A 95 -18.53 23.53 -4.48
CA LEU A 95 -18.28 24.35 -5.68
C LEU A 95 -17.61 23.52 -6.78
N TYR A 96 -16.63 22.69 -6.42
CA TYR A 96 -16.04 21.72 -7.33
C TYR A 96 -16.92 20.50 -7.59
N GLY A 97 -18.10 20.46 -6.97
CA GLY A 97 -19.07 19.39 -7.05
C GLY A 97 -18.62 18.19 -6.23
N LEU A 98 -19.32 17.93 -5.14
CA LEU A 98 -19.17 16.72 -4.29
C LEU A 98 -19.18 15.41 -5.11
N THR A 99 -19.83 15.43 -6.29
CA THR A 99 -20.02 14.29 -7.19
C THR A 99 -19.22 14.38 -8.49
N ARG A 100 -18.42 15.43 -8.71
CA ARG A 100 -17.60 15.51 -9.91
C ARG A 100 -16.44 14.54 -9.77
N THR A 101 -16.42 13.58 -10.68
CA THR A 101 -15.40 12.54 -10.79
C THR A 101 -14.25 12.96 -11.72
N SER A 102 -14.20 14.25 -12.10
CA SER A 102 -13.20 14.92 -12.95
C SER A 102 -13.19 16.44 -12.68
N GLY A 103 -12.13 17.14 -13.09
CA GLY A 103 -11.97 18.58 -12.90
C GLY A 103 -11.25 18.95 -11.60
N PRO A 104 -11.24 20.23 -11.20
CA PRO A 104 -10.40 20.71 -10.11
C PRO A 104 -10.60 19.96 -8.77
N THR A 105 -9.51 19.82 -8.01
CA THR A 105 -9.54 19.13 -6.71
C THR A 105 -9.40 20.07 -5.54
N PHE A 106 -10.14 19.79 -4.46
CA PHE A 106 -9.87 20.33 -3.14
C PHE A 106 -9.21 19.24 -2.28
N ALA A 107 -8.07 19.56 -1.67
CA ALA A 107 -7.32 18.61 -0.87
C ALA A 107 -6.78 19.28 0.41
N GLY A 108 -6.69 18.49 1.46
CA GLY A 108 -6.10 18.85 2.73
C GLY A 108 -4.60 18.54 2.79
N TYR A 109 -3.87 19.26 3.63
CA TYR A 109 -2.50 18.91 4.00
C TYR A 109 -2.24 19.12 5.49
N HIS A 110 -1.23 18.43 6.01
CA HIS A 110 -0.70 18.64 7.36
C HIS A 110 0.84 18.60 7.33
N CYS A 111 1.48 19.32 8.26
CA CYS A 111 2.95 19.32 8.43
C CYS A 111 3.37 18.78 9.81
N GLU A 112 2.40 18.61 10.69
CA GLU A 112 2.55 18.04 12.02
C GLU A 112 1.94 16.64 12.01
N PRO A 113 2.41 15.75 12.90
CA PRO A 113 1.76 14.45 13.12
C PRO A 113 0.26 14.64 13.33
N LEU A 114 -0.54 14.00 12.50
CA LEU A 114 -1.99 14.05 12.57
C LEU A 114 -2.47 12.69 13.04
N LEU A 115 -3.13 12.62 14.19
CA LEU A 115 -3.65 11.38 14.73
C LEU A 115 -5.02 11.07 14.13
N ALA A 116 -5.33 9.79 13.98
CA ALA A 116 -6.56 9.34 13.34
C ALA A 116 -7.84 9.95 13.96
N TYR A 117 -7.87 10.14 15.28
CA TYR A 117 -9.04 10.70 15.98
C TYR A 117 -9.25 12.20 15.72
N GLU A 118 -8.21 12.94 15.31
CA GLU A 118 -8.31 14.40 15.08
C GLU A 118 -9.13 14.73 13.84
N LEU A 119 -9.32 13.74 12.97
CA LEU A 119 -10.08 13.86 11.74
C LEU A 119 -11.59 13.80 11.96
N GLY A 120 -12.05 13.38 13.16
CA GLY A 120 -13.47 13.30 13.50
C GLY A 120 -14.29 12.33 12.63
N GLU A 121 -15.62 12.41 12.73
CA GLU A 121 -16.53 11.59 11.94
C GLU A 121 -16.66 12.12 10.51
N GLN A 122 -16.23 11.32 9.53
CA GLN A 122 -16.22 11.69 8.10
C GLN A 122 -17.48 11.24 7.34
N ALA A 123 -18.55 10.82 8.03
CA ALA A 123 -19.71 10.12 7.45
C ALA A 123 -20.41 10.87 6.29
N ASP A 124 -20.24 12.19 6.22
CA ASP A 124 -20.83 13.04 5.18
C ASP A 124 -19.92 13.32 3.98
N HIS A 125 -18.61 13.05 4.07
CA HIS A 125 -17.67 13.30 2.98
C HIS A 125 -17.67 12.15 1.97
N LEU A 126 -17.57 12.50 0.67
CA LEU A 126 -17.43 11.53 -0.42
C LEU A 126 -15.97 11.27 -0.80
N ARG A 127 -15.05 12.09 -0.28
CA ARG A 127 -13.62 12.00 -0.53
C ARG A 127 -12.79 12.35 0.70
N ALA A 128 -11.59 11.78 0.79
CA ALA A 128 -10.59 12.14 1.78
C ALA A 128 -9.23 12.22 1.08
N ILE A 129 -8.76 13.44 0.84
CA ILE A 129 -7.47 13.70 0.18
C ILE A 129 -6.63 14.52 1.14
N LEU A 130 -5.66 13.87 1.80
CA LEU A 130 -4.80 14.41 2.83
C LEU A 130 -3.35 14.11 2.50
N PHE A 131 -2.51 15.14 2.49
CA PHE A 131 -1.07 15.00 2.23
C PHE A 131 -0.24 15.32 3.46
N ASP A 132 0.74 14.45 3.74
CA ASP A 132 1.73 14.64 4.80
C ASP A 132 2.96 15.40 4.28
N PHE A 133 2.97 16.72 4.48
CA PHE A 133 4.14 17.57 4.20
C PHE A 133 5.18 17.55 5.32
N GLY A 134 4.88 16.89 6.44
CA GLY A 134 5.74 16.77 7.62
C GLY A 134 6.78 15.66 7.51
N ALA A 135 6.40 14.53 6.91
CA ALA A 135 7.28 13.38 6.70
C ALA A 135 7.80 13.23 5.27
N SER A 136 7.09 13.77 4.26
CA SER A 136 7.48 13.59 2.85
C SER A 136 8.50 14.60 2.34
N PHE A 137 9.40 14.16 1.47
CA PHE A 137 10.37 15.04 0.83
C PHE A 137 9.77 15.75 -0.40
N PRO A 138 10.30 16.93 -0.78
CA PRO A 138 9.74 17.71 -1.91
C PRO A 138 9.63 16.95 -3.22
N ARG A 139 10.59 16.07 -3.54
CA ARG A 139 10.55 15.27 -4.78
C ARG A 139 9.34 14.33 -4.81
N GLU A 140 9.02 13.72 -3.69
CA GLU A 140 7.92 12.76 -3.55
C GLU A 140 6.59 13.49 -3.58
N MET A 141 6.50 14.62 -2.88
CA MET A 141 5.32 15.48 -2.94
C MET A 141 5.05 16.03 -4.34
N ILE A 142 6.10 16.38 -5.09
CA ILE A 142 5.96 16.76 -6.50
C ILE A 142 5.28 15.63 -7.30
N THR A 143 5.69 14.38 -7.12
CA THR A 143 5.11 13.24 -7.84
C THR A 143 3.62 13.10 -7.54
N LEU A 144 3.24 13.11 -6.26
CA LEU A 144 1.84 12.95 -5.83
C LEU A 144 0.94 14.13 -6.22
N LEU A 145 1.44 15.36 -6.14
CA LEU A 145 0.64 16.55 -6.48
C LEU A 145 0.49 16.75 -7.99
N ARG A 146 1.45 16.28 -8.80
CA ARG A 146 1.31 16.27 -10.27
C ARG A 146 0.12 15.43 -10.71
N SER A 147 -0.12 14.29 -10.06
CA SER A 147 -1.29 13.45 -10.36
C SER A 147 -2.61 14.12 -10.02
N LEU A 148 -2.64 15.08 -9.08
CA LEU A 148 -3.86 15.83 -8.76
C LEU A 148 -4.15 17.00 -9.71
N ILE A 149 -3.12 17.69 -10.18
CA ILE A 149 -3.31 18.84 -11.09
C ILE A 149 -3.76 18.39 -12.47
N GLN A 150 -3.34 17.20 -12.90
CA GLN A 150 -3.65 16.66 -14.22
C GLN A 150 -4.59 15.47 -14.10
N ASP A 151 -5.85 15.66 -14.47
CA ASP A 151 -6.87 14.60 -14.42
C ASP A 151 -6.43 13.30 -15.10
N THR A 152 -5.69 13.42 -16.20
CA THR A 152 -5.19 12.26 -16.96
C THR A 152 -4.12 11.45 -16.23
N LYS A 153 -3.68 11.88 -15.05
CA LYS A 153 -2.65 11.24 -14.23
C LYS A 153 -3.16 10.82 -12.86
N ARG A 154 -4.47 10.93 -12.61
CA ARG A 154 -5.05 10.60 -11.30
C ARG A 154 -5.03 9.10 -11.01
N SER A 155 -5.31 8.27 -12.00
CA SER A 155 -5.31 6.81 -11.89
C SER A 155 -4.01 6.17 -12.37
N GLY A 156 -3.86 4.88 -12.11
CA GLY A 156 -2.77 4.09 -12.67
C GLY A 156 -1.45 4.25 -11.94
N ILE A 157 -0.46 3.44 -12.29
CA ILE A 157 0.82 3.35 -11.59
C ILE A 157 1.89 4.23 -12.25
N LEU A 158 1.82 4.46 -13.56
CA LEU A 158 2.86 5.16 -14.32
C LEU A 158 3.09 6.62 -13.88
N PRO A 159 2.07 7.41 -13.50
CA PRO A 159 2.30 8.77 -12.98
C PRO A 159 3.18 8.82 -11.72
N LEU A 160 3.31 7.71 -11.01
CA LEU A 160 4.00 7.59 -9.73
C LEU A 160 5.43 7.02 -9.86
N LEU A 161 5.84 6.70 -11.09
CA LEU A 161 7.11 6.06 -11.41
C LEU A 161 7.91 6.90 -12.43
N GLU A 162 9.20 6.60 -12.56
CA GLU A 162 10.01 7.14 -13.65
C GLU A 162 9.54 6.60 -15.04
N THR A 163 9.73 7.39 -16.11
CA THR A 163 9.15 7.15 -17.45
C THR A 163 9.55 5.81 -18.10
N ARG A 164 10.56 5.11 -17.57
CA ARG A 164 11.06 3.84 -18.11
C ARG A 164 11.00 2.70 -17.09
N THR A 165 10.34 2.92 -15.96
CA THR A 165 10.20 1.90 -14.93
C THR A 165 9.37 0.75 -15.48
N PRO A 166 9.89 -0.49 -15.48
CA PRO A 166 9.09 -1.64 -15.87
C PRO A 166 7.97 -1.86 -14.85
N VAL A 167 6.79 -2.20 -15.35
CA VAL A 167 5.64 -2.54 -14.52
C VAL A 167 5.35 -4.02 -14.70
N TYR A 168 5.52 -4.81 -13.66
CA TYR A 168 5.16 -6.21 -13.66
C TYR A 168 3.66 -6.34 -13.38
N CYS A 169 2.96 -7.20 -14.12
CA CYS A 169 1.52 -7.40 -13.98
C CYS A 169 1.16 -8.89 -13.89
N GLU A 170 0.08 -9.18 -13.17
CA GLU A 170 -0.56 -10.49 -13.09
C GLU A 170 -2.08 -10.30 -13.03
N HIS A 171 -2.84 -11.18 -13.68
CA HIS A 171 -4.30 -11.23 -13.57
C HIS A 171 -4.74 -12.41 -12.73
N TRP A 172 -5.79 -12.21 -11.93
CA TRP A 172 -6.26 -13.22 -11.00
C TRP A 172 -7.67 -13.70 -11.33
N PHE A 173 -7.80 -15.02 -11.44
CA PHE A 173 -9.05 -15.70 -11.79
C PHE A 173 -9.66 -16.47 -10.60
N GLY A 174 -8.90 -16.70 -9.52
CA GLY A 174 -9.30 -17.47 -8.35
C GLY A 174 -8.36 -17.34 -7.14
N SER A 175 -8.55 -18.15 -6.10
CA SER A 175 -7.94 -18.05 -4.76
C SER A 175 -6.58 -18.70 -4.54
N GLN A 176 -5.95 -19.28 -5.56
CA GLN A 176 -4.69 -20.00 -5.39
C GLN A 176 -3.45 -19.11 -5.55
N GLY A 177 -2.47 -19.25 -4.64
CA GLY A 177 -1.05 -18.88 -4.89
C GLY A 177 -0.42 -17.72 -4.10
N LEU A 178 -1.03 -17.21 -3.02
CA LEU A 178 -0.60 -15.97 -2.34
C LEU A 178 0.86 -15.97 -1.84
N GLY A 179 1.31 -17.03 -1.16
CA GLY A 179 2.64 -17.05 -0.54
C GLY A 179 3.81 -17.05 -1.52
N ALA A 180 3.69 -17.80 -2.62
CA ALA A 180 4.75 -17.88 -3.61
C ALA A 180 4.89 -16.58 -4.44
N ARG A 181 3.79 -15.84 -4.63
CA ARG A 181 3.80 -14.54 -5.31
C ARG A 181 4.53 -13.45 -4.51
N MET A 182 4.43 -13.47 -3.17
CA MET A 182 5.18 -12.54 -2.34
C MET A 182 6.68 -12.74 -2.54
N ASP A 183 7.14 -13.99 -2.56
CA ASP A 183 8.55 -14.29 -2.78
C ASP A 183 8.99 -13.93 -4.21
N THR A 184 8.13 -14.12 -5.22
CA THR A 184 8.37 -13.58 -6.56
C THR A 184 8.57 -12.06 -6.55
N VAL A 185 7.65 -11.31 -5.93
CA VAL A 185 7.76 -9.86 -5.83
C VAL A 185 9.05 -9.46 -5.12
N MET A 186 9.37 -10.12 -4.00
CA MET A 186 10.55 -9.81 -3.19
C MET A 186 11.87 -10.26 -3.83
N SER A 187 11.82 -11.14 -4.84
CA SER A 187 12.99 -11.60 -5.61
C SER A 187 13.19 -10.84 -6.91
N LEU A 188 12.33 -9.86 -7.23
CA LEU A 188 12.56 -8.98 -8.37
C LEU A 188 13.92 -8.28 -8.25
N PRO A 189 14.72 -8.23 -9.34
CA PRO A 189 16.08 -7.69 -9.28
C PRO A 189 16.09 -6.22 -8.86
N GLU A 190 15.02 -5.47 -9.14
CA GLU A 190 14.85 -4.08 -8.73
C GLU A 190 14.76 -3.92 -7.21
N ILE A 191 14.25 -4.91 -6.46
CA ILE A 191 14.21 -4.86 -4.98
C ILE A 191 15.63 -4.80 -4.42
N ALA A 192 16.53 -5.63 -4.91
CA ALA A 192 17.92 -5.64 -4.48
C ALA A 192 18.69 -4.45 -5.07
N SER A 193 18.52 -4.17 -6.36
CA SER A 193 19.27 -3.14 -7.09
C SER A 193 19.02 -1.72 -6.59
N TYR A 194 17.79 -1.46 -6.12
CA TYR A 194 17.40 -0.17 -5.55
C TYR A 194 17.30 -0.20 -4.02
N ASP A 195 17.82 -1.24 -3.36
CA ASP A 195 17.94 -1.33 -1.90
C ASP A 195 16.58 -1.29 -1.14
N TRP A 196 15.53 -1.89 -1.70
CA TRP A 196 14.21 -1.98 -1.05
C TRP A 196 14.13 -3.08 0.02
N THR A 197 15.20 -3.85 0.21
CA THR A 197 15.29 -4.95 1.19
C THR A 197 15.07 -4.48 2.62
N GLY A 198 15.51 -3.26 2.97
CA GLY A 198 15.25 -2.64 4.27
C GLY A 198 13.77 -2.44 4.59
N ARG A 199 12.89 -2.45 3.58
CA ARG A 199 11.43 -2.31 3.72
C ARG A 199 10.67 -3.60 3.42
N ALA A 200 11.37 -4.73 3.36
CA ALA A 200 10.78 -6.01 2.98
C ALA A 200 9.59 -6.41 3.84
N ASN A 201 9.60 -6.10 5.14
CA ASN A 201 8.49 -6.43 6.03
C ASN A 201 7.23 -5.61 5.72
N ALA A 202 7.34 -4.28 5.68
CA ALA A 202 6.23 -3.41 5.29
C ALA A 202 5.65 -3.77 3.92
N ILE A 203 6.51 -4.05 2.93
CA ILE A 203 6.08 -4.48 1.60
C ILE A 203 5.27 -5.78 1.69
N ARG A 204 5.79 -6.81 2.39
CA ARG A 204 5.09 -8.09 2.56
C ARG A 204 3.75 -7.95 3.29
N ILE A 205 3.68 -7.09 4.31
CA ILE A 205 2.44 -6.81 5.04
C ILE A 205 1.41 -6.16 4.12
N CYS A 206 1.80 -5.14 3.34
CA CYS A 206 0.88 -4.50 2.40
C CYS A 206 0.46 -5.43 1.26
N LEU A 207 1.35 -6.28 0.75
CA LEU A 207 0.98 -7.33 -0.20
C LEU A 207 -0.08 -8.25 0.46
N THR A 208 0.16 -8.73 1.68
CA THR A 208 -0.83 -9.58 2.37
C THR A 208 -2.19 -8.89 2.48
N ALA A 209 -2.20 -7.63 2.89
CA ALA A 209 -3.41 -6.84 3.04
C ALA A 209 -4.15 -6.62 1.70
N LEU A 210 -3.43 -6.29 0.62
CA LEU A 210 -4.01 -6.16 -0.73
C LEU A 210 -4.68 -7.46 -1.19
N TRP A 211 -4.07 -8.61 -0.89
CA TRP A 211 -4.68 -9.88 -1.23
C TRP A 211 -5.91 -10.18 -0.38
N SER A 212 -5.87 -9.91 0.93
CA SER A 212 -7.03 -10.10 1.82
C SER A 212 -8.23 -9.24 1.37
N LEU A 213 -8.02 -8.04 0.83
CA LEU A 213 -9.09 -7.23 0.25
C LEU A 213 -9.87 -7.96 -0.86
N ILE A 214 -9.25 -8.87 -1.60
CA ILE A 214 -9.91 -9.63 -2.67
C ILE A 214 -10.53 -10.92 -2.14
N TYR A 215 -9.80 -11.69 -1.34
CA TYR A 215 -10.21 -13.03 -0.95
C TYR A 215 -11.08 -13.08 0.31
N GLU A 216 -10.83 -12.18 1.26
CA GLU A 216 -11.55 -12.12 2.54
C GLU A 216 -12.65 -11.06 2.55
N GLU A 217 -12.57 -10.05 1.68
CA GLU A 217 -13.51 -8.92 1.68
C GLU A 217 -14.15 -8.63 0.32
N GLY A 218 -13.60 -9.21 -0.76
CA GLY A 218 -13.90 -8.82 -2.14
C GLY A 218 -14.45 -9.95 -3.02
N PRO A 219 -14.35 -9.81 -4.36
CA PRO A 219 -14.97 -10.72 -5.33
C PRO A 219 -14.36 -12.14 -5.32
N GLY A 220 -13.19 -12.30 -4.70
CA GLY A 220 -12.47 -13.56 -4.57
C GLY A 220 -13.12 -14.57 -3.63
N LYS A 221 -14.12 -14.18 -2.82
CA LYS A 221 -14.94 -15.10 -2.02
C LYS A 221 -15.74 -16.10 -2.86
N SER A 222 -16.00 -15.79 -4.12
CA SER A 222 -16.76 -16.68 -4.98
C SER A 222 -15.84 -17.78 -5.53
N ASP A 223 -16.07 -19.03 -5.13
CA ASP A 223 -15.35 -20.21 -5.65
C ASP A 223 -15.77 -20.60 -7.09
N THR A 224 -16.62 -19.80 -7.72
CA THR A 224 -16.99 -20.00 -9.12
C THR A 224 -15.79 -19.72 -10.02
N ALA A 225 -15.34 -20.76 -10.72
CA ALA A 225 -14.34 -20.66 -11.77
C ALA A 225 -14.82 -19.68 -12.84
N SER A 226 -14.10 -18.58 -13.04
CA SER A 226 -14.40 -17.57 -14.05
C SER A 226 -13.34 -17.57 -15.15
N LYS A 227 -13.78 -17.39 -16.39
CA LYS A 227 -12.88 -17.10 -17.52
C LYS A 227 -12.46 -15.63 -17.58
N THR A 228 -13.13 -14.75 -16.83
CA THR A 228 -12.76 -13.34 -16.71
C THR A 228 -11.95 -13.11 -15.44
N PRO A 229 -10.90 -12.27 -15.50
CA PRO A 229 -10.12 -11.94 -14.31
C PRO A 229 -11.00 -11.20 -13.30
N LYS A 230 -11.00 -11.65 -12.06
CA LYS A 230 -11.71 -11.02 -10.93
C LYS A 230 -10.94 -9.83 -10.36
N ALA A 231 -9.61 -9.87 -10.52
CA ALA A 231 -8.71 -8.80 -10.12
C ALA A 231 -7.46 -8.76 -11.00
N SER A 232 -6.78 -7.62 -10.98
CA SER A 232 -5.48 -7.41 -11.59
C SER A 232 -4.54 -6.81 -10.58
N PHE A 233 -3.28 -7.24 -10.62
CA PHE A 233 -2.22 -6.75 -9.77
C PHE A 233 -1.07 -6.25 -10.64
N GLN A 234 -0.54 -5.09 -10.30
CA GLN A 234 0.60 -4.47 -10.94
C GLN A 234 1.59 -4.00 -9.88
N ILE A 235 2.88 -4.10 -10.18
CA ILE A 235 3.97 -3.58 -9.35
C ILE A 235 5.00 -2.88 -10.23
N GLY A 236 5.40 -1.68 -9.83
CA GLY A 236 6.50 -0.96 -10.43
C GLY A 236 7.50 -0.54 -9.36
N ILE A 237 8.79 -0.65 -9.70
CA ILE A 237 9.88 -0.44 -8.75
C ILE A 237 10.96 0.39 -9.44
N ASP A 238 11.26 1.55 -8.87
CA ASP A 238 12.43 2.35 -9.24
C ASP A 238 13.24 2.76 -8.00
N ALA A 239 14.23 3.64 -8.21
CA ALA A 239 15.14 4.07 -7.16
C ALA A 239 14.49 4.90 -6.06
N ASN A 240 13.34 5.53 -6.32
CA ASN A 240 12.71 6.48 -5.40
C ASN A 240 11.36 5.98 -4.89
N SER A 241 10.63 5.21 -5.70
CA SER A 241 9.34 4.66 -5.33
C SER A 241 9.21 3.17 -5.67
N LEU A 242 8.45 2.49 -4.82
CA LEU A 242 7.88 1.18 -5.10
C LEU A 242 6.37 1.32 -4.97
N VAL A 243 5.64 0.93 -6.00
CA VAL A 243 4.19 1.12 -6.05
C VAL A 243 3.52 -0.20 -6.38
N LEU A 244 2.48 -0.53 -5.63
CA LEU A 244 1.63 -1.69 -5.81
C LEU A 244 0.25 -1.18 -6.23
N ARG A 245 -0.29 -1.70 -7.31
CA ARG A 245 -1.63 -1.37 -7.79
C ARG A 245 -2.46 -2.63 -7.86
N LEU A 246 -3.60 -2.59 -7.18
CA LEU A 246 -4.62 -3.62 -7.21
C LEU A 246 -5.87 -3.05 -7.84
N SER A 247 -6.51 -3.80 -8.73
CA SER A 247 -7.77 -3.42 -9.35
C SER A 247 -8.73 -4.59 -9.30
N TYR A 248 -9.93 -4.40 -8.77
CA TYR A 248 -10.93 -5.46 -8.65
C TYR A 248 -12.35 -4.92 -8.78
N CYS A 249 -13.27 -5.77 -9.22
CA CYS A 249 -14.68 -5.39 -9.34
C CYS A 249 -15.41 -5.66 -8.02
N LEU A 250 -16.12 -4.65 -7.51
CA LEU A 250 -16.97 -4.74 -6.34
C LEU A 250 -18.39 -4.30 -6.71
N PRO A 251 -19.24 -5.21 -7.20
CA PRO A 251 -20.64 -4.91 -7.49
C PRO A 251 -21.31 -4.35 -6.24
N SER A 252 -22.17 -3.35 -6.38
CA SER A 252 -22.98 -2.74 -5.30
C SER A 252 -22.27 -1.87 -4.23
N SER A 253 -20.97 -1.61 -4.31
CA SER A 253 -20.33 -0.66 -3.39
C SER A 253 -20.52 0.80 -3.81
N SER A 254 -20.87 1.68 -2.88
CA SER A 254 -20.85 3.12 -3.09
C SER A 254 -19.50 3.75 -2.70
N PRO A 255 -19.16 4.96 -3.17
CA PRO A 255 -17.98 5.69 -2.71
C PRO A 255 -17.94 5.89 -1.18
N LYS A 256 -19.10 6.10 -0.54
CA LYS A 256 -19.21 6.20 0.92
C LYS A 256 -18.82 4.90 1.63
N ASP A 257 -19.17 3.76 1.04
CA ASP A 257 -18.80 2.45 1.59
C ASP A 257 -17.30 2.18 1.48
N LEU A 258 -16.62 2.77 0.49
CA LEU A 258 -15.17 2.63 0.34
C LEU A 258 -14.42 3.54 1.31
N LEU A 259 -14.84 4.79 1.45
CA LEU A 259 -14.26 5.70 2.45
C LEU A 259 -14.39 5.09 3.85
N SER A 260 -15.56 4.56 4.21
CA SER A 260 -15.77 3.91 5.51
C SER A 260 -15.08 2.55 5.69
N ARG A 261 -14.40 2.00 4.68
CA ARG A 261 -13.55 0.79 4.78
C ARG A 261 -12.07 1.10 4.93
N PHE A 262 -11.58 2.09 4.18
CA PHE A 262 -10.18 2.52 4.21
C PHE A 262 -9.92 3.67 5.16
N TRP A 263 -10.98 4.31 5.65
CA TRP A 263 -10.94 5.32 6.69
C TRP A 263 -12.00 5.02 7.74
N PRO A 264 -11.86 3.86 8.39
CA PRO A 264 -13.04 3.15 8.82
C PRO A 264 -13.33 3.45 10.28
N LYS A 265 -14.14 4.50 10.39
CA LYS A 265 -14.89 4.98 11.53
C LYS A 265 -14.09 5.77 12.57
N THR A 266 -14.86 6.49 13.36
CA THR A 266 -14.57 6.73 14.77
C THR A 266 -14.27 5.45 15.58
N ASP A 267 -14.56 4.23 15.11
CA ASP A 267 -14.41 3.02 15.95
C ASP A 267 -13.96 1.65 15.37
N GLN A 268 -13.89 1.30 14.06
CA GLN A 268 -13.31 -0.02 13.65
C GLN A 268 -13.11 -0.30 12.14
N PRO A 269 -11.86 -0.21 11.66
CA PRO A 269 -11.43 -0.76 10.38
C PRO A 269 -11.59 -2.24 10.11
N SER A 270 -11.59 -2.56 8.80
CA SER A 270 -11.19 -3.88 8.35
C SER A 270 -9.69 -4.08 8.58
N ALA A 271 -9.30 -5.28 9.01
CA ALA A 271 -7.90 -5.58 9.31
C ALA A 271 -6.94 -5.31 8.11
N PRO A 272 -7.25 -5.67 6.85
CA PRO A 272 -6.37 -5.33 5.74
C PRO A 272 -6.30 -3.82 5.48
N ALA A 273 -7.39 -3.07 5.62
CA ALA A 273 -7.37 -1.63 5.48
C ALA A 273 -6.45 -0.96 6.52
N GLN A 274 -6.47 -1.42 7.78
CA GLN A 274 -5.52 -0.95 8.81
C GLN A 274 -4.09 -1.17 8.38
N LEU A 275 -3.76 -2.37 7.91
CA LEU A 275 -2.39 -2.71 7.53
C LEU A 275 -1.90 -1.83 6.37
N LEU A 276 -2.76 -1.53 5.39
CA LEU A 276 -2.41 -0.62 4.31
C LEU A 276 -2.17 0.80 4.82
N LEU A 277 -3.06 1.32 5.67
CA LEU A 277 -2.89 2.63 6.28
C LEU A 277 -1.67 2.70 7.24
N LYS A 278 -1.21 1.57 7.74
CA LYS A 278 -0.19 1.53 8.77
C LYS A 278 1.21 1.38 8.19
N TYR A 279 1.35 0.58 7.13
CA TYR A 279 2.65 0.17 6.59
C TYR A 279 2.97 0.79 5.23
N SER A 280 2.09 1.57 4.61
CA SER A 280 2.40 2.33 3.39
C SER A 280 2.70 3.80 3.66
N ASP A 281 3.44 4.45 2.75
CA ASP A 281 3.74 5.89 2.88
C ASP A 281 2.68 6.75 2.21
N PHE A 282 2.02 6.19 1.20
CA PHE A 282 0.79 6.72 0.67
C PHE A 282 -0.16 5.61 0.24
N LEU A 283 -1.45 5.88 0.42
CA LEU A 283 -2.54 5.04 -0.05
C LEU A 283 -3.45 5.88 -0.95
N ARG A 284 -3.70 5.41 -2.18
CA ARG A 284 -4.66 5.99 -3.10
C ARG A 284 -5.74 4.98 -3.45
N VAL A 285 -7.00 5.34 -3.28
CA VAL A 285 -8.16 4.48 -3.56
C VAL A 285 -9.14 5.21 -4.45
N HIS A 286 -9.49 4.60 -5.58
CA HIS A 286 -10.49 5.13 -6.49
C HIS A 286 -11.66 4.18 -6.65
N HIS A 287 -12.86 4.73 -6.47
CA HIS A 287 -14.08 4.10 -6.96
C HIS A 287 -14.37 4.61 -8.36
N VAL A 288 -14.23 3.76 -9.36
CA VAL A 288 -14.51 4.14 -10.74
C VAL A 288 -16.00 4.01 -10.98
N ALA A 289 -16.67 5.15 -11.19
CA ALA A 289 -18.11 5.22 -11.42
C ALA A 289 -18.53 4.31 -12.60
N GLU A 290 -19.76 3.79 -12.59
CA GLU A 290 -20.37 2.96 -13.66
C GLU A 290 -19.72 1.57 -13.92
N GLY A 291 -18.43 1.39 -13.63
CA GLY A 291 -17.69 0.15 -13.86
C GLY A 291 -17.61 -0.80 -12.66
N TYR A 292 -18.11 -0.40 -11.49
CA TYR A 292 -17.96 -1.12 -10.21
C TYR A 292 -16.51 -1.51 -9.90
N LEU A 293 -15.55 -0.75 -10.44
CA LEU A 293 -14.13 -1.05 -10.33
C LEU A 293 -13.54 -0.25 -9.17
N VAL A 294 -12.82 -0.94 -8.30
CA VAL A 294 -12.02 -0.34 -7.24
C VAL A 294 -10.56 -0.45 -7.63
N GLU A 295 -9.87 0.68 -7.69
CA GLU A 295 -8.41 0.74 -7.80
C GLU A 295 -7.84 1.08 -6.43
N VAL A 296 -6.93 0.26 -5.92
CA VAL A 296 -6.17 0.49 -4.68
C VAL A 296 -4.69 0.56 -5.05
N VAL A 297 -4.06 1.70 -4.80
CA VAL A 297 -2.64 1.93 -5.05
C VAL A 297 -1.93 2.20 -3.73
N VAL A 298 -0.93 1.39 -3.45
CA VAL A 298 -0.14 1.43 -2.23
C VAL A 298 1.28 1.82 -2.60
N GLY A 299 1.81 2.83 -1.94
CA GLY A 299 3.09 3.40 -2.29
C GLY A 299 4.11 3.38 -1.16
N PHE A 300 5.35 3.13 -1.56
CA PHE A 300 6.52 3.21 -0.71
C PHE A 300 7.50 4.19 -1.35
N LEU A 301 8.06 5.04 -0.51
CA LEU A 301 8.96 6.12 -0.79
C LEU A 301 10.25 5.88 0.01
N LYS A 302 11.39 6.19 -0.60
CA LYS A 302 12.68 5.94 0.07
C LYS A 302 12.92 6.82 1.27
N SER A 303 12.35 8.04 1.28
CA SER A 303 12.72 9.04 2.27
C SER A 303 11.69 9.26 3.38
N ALA A 304 10.55 8.57 3.32
CA ALA A 304 9.46 8.72 4.28
C ALA A 304 8.92 7.36 4.78
N PRO A 305 9.74 6.49 5.41
CA PRO A 305 9.30 5.16 5.80
C PRO A 305 8.19 5.17 6.86
N SER A 306 7.01 4.67 6.47
CA SER A 306 5.80 4.46 7.28
C SER A 306 6.01 3.77 8.64
N GLU A 307 7.01 2.89 8.75
CA GLU A 307 7.35 2.19 10.00
C GLU A 307 7.70 3.16 11.16
N VAL A 308 8.06 4.41 10.83
CA VAL A 308 8.39 5.46 11.80
C VAL A 308 7.15 6.25 12.25
N SER A 309 6.01 6.11 11.56
CA SER A 309 4.80 6.93 11.75
C SER A 309 3.56 6.14 12.19
N HIS A 310 3.74 4.99 12.86
CA HIS A 310 2.70 3.99 13.21
C HIS A 310 1.34 4.52 13.75
N PRO A 311 1.23 5.62 14.53
CA PRO A 311 -0.07 6.17 14.94
C PRO A 311 -0.59 7.33 14.08
N ASN A 312 0.22 7.84 13.14
CA ASN A 312 -0.06 9.05 12.40
C ASN A 312 -0.70 8.75 11.04
N VAL A 313 -1.60 9.64 10.64
CA VAL A 313 -2.12 9.75 9.29
C VAL A 313 -0.96 10.16 8.39
N HIS A 314 -0.64 9.32 7.42
CA HIS A 314 0.25 9.63 6.32
C HIS A 314 -0.59 10.11 5.12
N THR A 315 0.02 10.19 3.93
CA THR A 315 -0.72 10.62 2.73
C THR A 315 -1.82 9.64 2.35
N LEU A 316 -3.08 10.07 2.44
CA LEU A 316 -4.25 9.32 1.99
C LEU A 316 -4.97 10.06 0.88
N TRP A 317 -5.38 9.33 -0.16
CA TRP A 317 -6.22 9.85 -1.23
C TRP A 317 -7.33 8.87 -1.57
N ILE A 318 -8.56 9.15 -1.14
CA ILE A 318 -9.77 8.41 -1.50
C ILE A 318 -10.71 9.35 -2.24
N GLU A 319 -11.04 9.04 -3.49
CA GLU A 319 -12.05 9.80 -4.25
C GLU A 319 -12.74 8.93 -5.32
N PRO A 320 -13.99 9.23 -5.70
CA PRO A 320 -14.60 8.64 -6.88
C PRO A 320 -13.97 9.20 -8.17
N LEU A 321 -13.78 8.35 -9.17
CA LEU A 321 -13.13 8.70 -10.44
C LEU A 321 -14.02 8.35 -11.64
N ALA A 322 -13.96 9.17 -12.68
CA ALA A 322 -14.73 8.96 -13.89
C ALA A 322 -14.05 7.89 -14.76
N PRO A 323 -14.78 6.99 -15.43
CA PRO A 323 -14.20 5.98 -16.32
C PRO A 323 -13.26 6.55 -17.38
N ASN A 324 -13.59 7.72 -17.94
CA ASN A 324 -12.81 8.36 -18.99
C ASN A 324 -11.47 8.92 -18.50
N LEU A 325 -11.21 8.96 -17.20
CA LEU A 325 -9.93 9.33 -16.61
C LEU A 325 -9.00 8.14 -16.35
N LEU A 326 -9.48 6.91 -16.55
CA LEU A 326 -8.64 5.71 -16.49
C LEU A 326 -7.78 5.60 -17.74
N HIS A 327 -6.55 6.11 -17.67
CA HIS A 327 -5.60 6.02 -18.78
C HIS A 327 -4.83 4.71 -18.83
N GLU A 328 -4.70 4.03 -17.69
CA GLU A 328 -4.09 2.71 -17.59
C GLU A 328 -5.18 1.68 -17.34
N PRO A 329 -5.61 0.93 -18.37
CA PRO A 329 -6.62 -0.10 -18.18
C PRO A 329 -6.13 -1.13 -17.16
N PRO A 330 -6.94 -1.48 -16.15
CA PRO A 330 -6.52 -2.35 -15.05
C PRO A 330 -6.15 -3.76 -15.51
N PHE A 331 -6.73 -4.25 -16.60
CA PHE A 331 -6.54 -5.61 -17.12
C PHE A 331 -5.69 -5.66 -18.39
N ASP A 332 -4.82 -4.69 -18.62
CA ASP A 332 -3.86 -4.78 -19.72
C ASP A 332 -2.82 -5.88 -19.47
N LEU A 333 -2.31 -6.44 -20.56
CA LEU A 333 -1.23 -7.44 -20.59
C LEU A 333 -0.08 -6.94 -21.46
N PRO A 334 1.14 -7.50 -21.30
CA PRO A 334 2.27 -7.15 -22.14
C PRO A 334 1.96 -7.39 -23.61
N GLY A 335 2.23 -6.38 -24.44
CA GLY A 335 1.97 -6.42 -25.86
C GLY A 335 2.41 -5.14 -26.58
N PRO A 336 2.18 -5.05 -27.90
CA PRO A 336 2.59 -3.89 -28.70
C PRO A 336 1.98 -2.56 -28.21
N THR A 337 0.79 -2.61 -27.63
CA THR A 337 0.07 -1.45 -27.08
C THR A 337 0.51 -1.06 -25.67
N ALA A 338 1.14 -1.99 -24.93
CA ALA A 338 1.62 -1.79 -23.57
C ALA A 338 3.02 -2.40 -23.37
N PRO A 339 4.06 -1.89 -24.07
CA PRO A 339 5.40 -2.48 -24.05
C PRO A 339 6.15 -2.30 -22.72
N HIS A 340 5.65 -1.42 -21.85
CA HIS A 340 6.20 -1.17 -20.52
C HIS A 340 5.76 -2.24 -19.50
N LEU A 341 4.71 -3.02 -19.81
CA LEU A 341 4.23 -4.10 -18.97
C LEU A 341 5.10 -5.34 -19.17
N LYS A 342 5.37 -6.05 -18.07
CA LYS A 342 6.02 -7.36 -18.04
C LYS A 342 5.14 -8.32 -17.26
N LEU A 343 5.13 -9.60 -17.60
CA LEU A 343 4.48 -10.58 -16.74
C LEU A 343 5.30 -10.74 -15.46
N LEU A 344 4.62 -10.78 -14.32
CA LEU A 344 5.25 -11.18 -13.07
C LEU A 344 5.82 -12.61 -13.26
N PRO A 345 7.08 -12.89 -12.90
CA PRO A 345 7.67 -14.20 -13.11
C PRO A 345 6.80 -15.28 -12.45
N SER A 346 6.27 -16.21 -13.25
CA SER A 346 5.48 -17.30 -12.71
C SER A 346 6.38 -18.14 -11.81
N VAL A 347 5.99 -18.31 -10.55
CA VAL A 347 6.53 -19.38 -9.72
C VAL A 347 6.30 -20.66 -10.50
N PRO A 348 7.31 -21.52 -10.73
CA PRO A 348 7.05 -22.83 -11.29
C PRO A 348 5.95 -23.47 -10.44
N ILE A 349 4.78 -23.68 -11.05
CA ILE A 349 3.75 -24.52 -10.47
C ILE A 349 4.50 -25.82 -10.18
N LEU A 350 4.63 -26.19 -8.90
CA LEU A 350 5.13 -27.49 -8.50
C LEU A 350 4.33 -28.50 -9.31
N LYS A 351 4.92 -29.02 -10.39
CA LYS A 351 4.38 -30.19 -11.07
C LYS A 351 4.34 -31.23 -9.98
N THR A 352 3.14 -31.68 -9.62
CA THR A 352 2.98 -32.94 -8.88
C THR A 352 3.88 -33.94 -9.57
N ALA A 353 4.88 -34.44 -8.83
CA ALA A 353 5.97 -35.21 -9.37
C ALA A 353 5.46 -36.28 -10.35
N GLU A 354 5.99 -36.28 -11.57
CA GLU A 354 5.93 -37.47 -12.41
C GLU A 354 6.69 -38.58 -11.69
N ALA A 355 6.12 -39.79 -11.72
CA ALA A 355 6.58 -40.94 -10.97
C ALA A 355 8.11 -41.18 -11.13
N PRO A 356 8.87 -41.35 -10.04
CA PRO A 356 10.30 -41.58 -10.15
C PRO A 356 10.58 -42.95 -10.76
N SER A 357 11.48 -42.99 -11.75
CA SER A 357 12.06 -44.22 -12.28
C SER A 357 12.96 -44.88 -11.22
N ALA A 358 12.87 -46.21 -11.16
CA ALA A 358 13.45 -47.05 -10.13
C ALA A 358 14.97 -46.89 -9.94
N SER A 359 15.40 -46.47 -8.75
CA SER A 359 16.68 -46.88 -8.15
C SER A 359 16.62 -46.77 -6.61
N SER A 360 17.10 -47.81 -5.91
CA SER A 360 17.29 -47.89 -4.45
C SER A 360 16.01 -47.83 -3.58
N ILE A 361 15.31 -48.97 -3.46
CA ILE A 361 14.00 -49.13 -2.78
C ILE A 361 14.04 -48.81 -1.27
N GLU A 362 15.18 -48.93 -0.60
CA GLU A 362 15.28 -48.74 0.85
C GLU A 362 15.55 -47.28 1.25
N GLU A 363 16.37 -46.55 0.51
CA GLU A 363 16.58 -45.11 0.73
C GLU A 363 15.37 -44.29 0.29
N LEU A 364 14.69 -44.69 -0.80
CA LEU A 364 13.44 -44.06 -1.24
C LEU A 364 12.32 -44.23 -0.22
N ARG A 365 12.16 -45.42 0.39
CA ARG A 365 11.13 -45.64 1.42
C ARG A 365 11.41 -44.87 2.72
N ALA A 366 12.67 -44.74 3.10
CA ALA A 366 13.04 -43.88 4.23
C ALA A 366 12.74 -42.41 3.91
N LYS A 367 13.16 -41.93 2.73
CA LYS A 367 12.90 -40.56 2.24
C LYS A 367 11.40 -40.26 2.09
N GLU A 368 10.61 -41.15 1.51
CA GLU A 368 9.16 -41.02 1.40
C GLU A 368 8.50 -40.94 2.78
N ARG A 369 8.92 -41.76 3.75
CA ARG A 369 8.44 -41.65 5.13
C ARG A 369 8.78 -40.30 5.75
N PHE A 370 10.00 -39.79 5.52
CA PHE A 370 10.41 -38.48 6.03
C PHE A 370 9.67 -37.31 5.37
N ILE A 371 9.42 -37.37 4.07
CA ILE A 371 8.63 -36.36 3.34
C ILE A 371 7.18 -36.39 3.82
N THR A 372 6.64 -37.59 4.06
CA THR A 372 5.28 -37.75 4.61
C THR A 372 5.20 -37.17 6.02
N GLU A 373 6.18 -37.44 6.89
CA GLU A 373 6.24 -36.90 8.26
C GLU A 373 6.43 -35.36 8.27
N ALA A 374 7.21 -34.82 7.34
CA ALA A 374 7.37 -33.37 7.17
C ALA A 374 6.07 -32.70 6.69
N ASN A 375 5.38 -33.31 5.72
CA ASN A 375 4.09 -32.84 5.23
C ASN A 375 2.98 -32.91 6.28
N GLU A 376 2.99 -33.93 7.14
CA GLU A 376 2.10 -34.03 8.29
C GLU A 376 2.39 -32.93 9.32
N LYS A 377 3.66 -32.66 9.62
CA LYS A 377 4.06 -31.53 10.49
C LYS A 377 3.65 -30.18 9.90
N ILE A 378 3.78 -29.99 8.59
CA ILE A 378 3.33 -28.78 7.89
C ILE A 378 1.81 -28.64 7.98
N ARG A 379 1.04 -29.71 7.75
CA ARG A 379 -0.43 -29.69 7.95
C ARG A 379 -0.80 -29.34 9.39
N GLY A 380 -0.10 -29.92 10.36
CA GLY A 380 -0.27 -29.61 11.78
C GLY A 380 0.02 -28.13 12.08
N LEU A 381 1.10 -27.58 11.55
CA LEU A 381 1.44 -26.16 11.69
C LEU A 381 0.41 -25.25 11.02
N ARG A 382 -0.11 -25.61 9.85
CA ARG A 382 -1.19 -24.85 9.18
C ARG A 382 -2.49 -24.87 9.97
N SER A 383 -2.87 -26.01 10.54
CA SER A 383 -4.03 -26.12 11.42
C SER A 383 -3.87 -25.23 12.65
N LEU A 384 -2.69 -25.28 13.28
CA LEU A 384 -2.36 -24.43 14.42
C LEU A 384 -2.41 -22.95 14.05
N VAL A 385 -1.85 -22.56 12.91
CA VAL A 385 -1.88 -21.18 12.40
C VAL A 385 -3.32 -20.69 12.21
N ASN A 386 -4.17 -21.49 11.58
CA ASN A 386 -5.60 -21.15 11.41
C ASN A 386 -6.36 -21.05 12.74
N GLU A 387 -6.08 -21.95 13.69
CA GLU A 387 -6.61 -21.87 15.06
C GLU A 387 -6.16 -20.58 15.78
N ARG A 388 -4.96 -20.08 15.47
CA ARG A 388 -4.47 -18.80 16.04
C ARG A 388 -5.06 -17.59 15.36
N ASP A 389 -5.27 -17.61 14.04
CA ASP A 389 -5.98 -16.54 13.34
C ASP A 389 -7.41 -16.39 13.88
N THR A 390 -8.11 -17.50 14.10
CA THR A 390 -9.43 -17.49 14.75
C THR A 390 -9.35 -17.00 16.20
N LEU A 391 -8.31 -17.35 16.95
CA LEU A 391 -8.10 -16.82 18.30
C LEU A 391 -7.85 -15.31 18.32
N ILE A 392 -7.00 -14.78 17.42
CA ILE A 392 -6.76 -13.33 17.27
C ILE A 392 -8.06 -12.62 16.92
N HIS A 393 -8.79 -13.16 15.95
CA HIS A 393 -10.07 -12.62 15.53
C HIS A 393 -11.05 -12.57 16.71
N ASN A 394 -11.15 -13.65 17.49
CA ASN A 394 -12.00 -13.72 18.69
C ASN A 394 -11.55 -12.76 19.80
N LEU A 395 -10.24 -12.56 19.98
CA LEU A 395 -9.69 -11.62 20.96
C LEU A 395 -9.95 -10.16 20.56
N ARG A 396 -9.89 -9.85 19.26
CA ARG A 396 -10.21 -8.52 18.72
C ARG A 396 -11.72 -8.24 18.71
N SER A 397 -12.54 -9.26 18.46
CA SER A 397 -14.01 -9.13 18.38
C SER A 397 -14.73 -9.25 19.74
N GLY A 398 -13.99 -9.52 20.83
CA GLY A 398 -14.58 -9.65 22.18
C GLY A 398 -15.29 -10.98 22.45
N GLY A 399 -15.18 -11.95 21.54
CA GLY A 399 -15.90 -13.22 21.61
C GLY A 399 -17.36 -13.11 21.17
N VAL A 400 -17.92 -14.22 20.68
CA VAL A 400 -19.30 -14.29 20.18
C VAL A 400 -20.30 -14.00 21.31
N GLY A 401 -20.95 -12.84 21.27
CA GLY A 401 -22.19 -12.57 22.02
C GLY A 401 -22.20 -11.45 23.05
N THR A 402 -21.13 -10.68 23.26
CA THR A 402 -21.16 -9.52 24.16
C THR A 402 -20.31 -8.36 23.63
N ALA A 403 -20.89 -7.15 23.62
CA ALA A 403 -20.21 -5.92 23.21
C ALA A 403 -18.88 -5.75 23.98
N PRO A 404 -17.73 -5.52 23.31
CA PRO A 404 -16.44 -5.47 23.98
C PRO A 404 -16.20 -4.10 24.63
N PRO A 405 -15.69 -4.03 25.87
CA PRO A 405 -14.89 -2.88 26.28
C PRO A 405 -13.55 -2.91 25.53
N LEU A 406 -13.12 -1.74 25.06
CA LEU A 406 -11.87 -1.55 24.33
C LEU A 406 -10.68 -2.19 25.06
N PRO A 407 -9.79 -2.92 24.36
CA PRO A 407 -8.59 -3.43 24.97
C PRO A 407 -7.73 -2.25 25.48
N PRO A 408 -7.09 -2.38 26.67
CA PRO A 408 -6.22 -1.32 27.17
C PRO A 408 -4.99 -1.14 26.24
N PRO A 409 -4.37 0.04 26.20
CA PRO A 409 -3.30 0.41 25.24
C PRO A 409 -2.13 -0.58 25.16
N ASP A 410 -1.77 -1.23 26.27
CA ASP A 410 -0.69 -2.24 26.30
C ASP A 410 -1.06 -3.56 25.60
N ALA A 411 -2.35 -3.88 25.51
CA ALA A 411 -2.84 -5.09 24.85
C ALA A 411 -2.83 -4.97 23.32
N GLU A 412 -3.06 -3.77 22.78
CA GLU A 412 -2.93 -3.52 21.33
C GLU A 412 -1.48 -3.62 20.86
N ASN A 413 -0.55 -3.02 21.60
CA ASN A 413 0.89 -3.15 21.32
C ASN A 413 1.36 -4.61 21.37
N LEU A 414 0.80 -5.42 22.28
CA LEU A 414 1.06 -6.86 22.35
C LEU A 414 0.44 -7.64 21.18
N LEU A 415 -0.75 -7.25 20.71
CA LEU A 415 -1.40 -7.87 19.54
C LEU A 415 -0.68 -7.50 18.24
N ASP A 416 -0.15 -6.29 18.14
CA ASP A 416 0.69 -5.85 17.02
C ASP A 416 2.02 -6.61 16.99
N ALA A 417 2.73 -6.67 18.12
CA ALA A 417 3.95 -7.48 18.24
C ALA A 417 3.69 -8.97 17.95
N PHE A 418 2.49 -9.47 18.30
CA PHE A 418 2.06 -10.83 17.99
C PHE A 418 1.82 -11.02 16.49
N GLN A 419 1.17 -10.06 15.84
CA GLN A 419 0.90 -10.09 14.41
C GLN A 419 2.21 -10.05 13.60
N ASP A 420 3.16 -9.20 13.98
CA ASP A 420 4.50 -9.15 13.38
C ASP A 420 5.24 -10.49 13.54
N LYS A 421 5.23 -11.08 14.75
CA LYS A 421 5.86 -12.39 15.01
C LYS A 421 5.16 -13.55 14.31
N PHE A 422 3.84 -13.46 14.14
CA PHE A 422 3.04 -14.42 13.39
C PHE A 422 3.40 -14.41 11.91
N PHE A 423 3.58 -13.23 11.32
CA PHE A 423 4.05 -13.10 9.95
C PHE A 423 5.48 -13.63 9.78
N GLU A 424 6.38 -13.35 10.74
CA GLU A 424 7.74 -13.90 10.76
C GLU A 424 7.74 -15.44 10.84
N ALA A 425 6.85 -16.03 11.64
CA ALA A 425 6.68 -17.47 11.74
C ALA A 425 6.19 -18.11 10.44
N ARG A 426 5.19 -17.52 9.77
CA ARG A 426 4.71 -17.98 8.47
C ARG A 426 5.82 -17.95 7.41
N TYR A 427 6.66 -16.91 7.46
CA TYR A 427 7.82 -16.76 6.58
C TYR A 427 8.85 -17.89 6.78
N LEU A 428 9.22 -18.18 8.03
CA LEU A 428 10.21 -19.23 8.33
C LEU A 428 9.72 -20.64 7.96
N ILE A 429 8.43 -20.93 8.16
CA ILE A 429 7.82 -22.20 7.73
C ILE A 429 7.92 -22.35 6.21
N ARG A 430 7.66 -21.28 5.46
CA ARG A 430 7.74 -21.31 3.99
C ARG A 430 9.17 -21.46 3.48
N ASN A 431 10.15 -20.83 4.12
CA ASN A 431 11.57 -21.04 3.80
C ASN A 431 11.98 -22.50 3.99
N PHE A 432 11.42 -23.20 4.99
CA PHE A 432 11.65 -24.64 5.13
C PHE A 432 10.96 -25.44 4.02
N GLU A 433 9.72 -25.11 3.65
CA GLU A 433 9.04 -25.78 2.52
C GLU A 433 9.84 -25.65 1.22
N LEU A 434 10.37 -24.45 0.93
CA LEU A 434 11.20 -24.19 -0.24
C LEU A 434 12.52 -24.95 -0.17
N ARG A 435 13.19 -24.94 0.98
CA ARG A 435 14.45 -25.66 1.14
C ARG A 435 14.25 -27.18 1.09
N ILE A 436 13.13 -27.71 1.56
CA ILE A 436 12.77 -29.14 1.39
C ILE A 436 12.55 -29.44 -0.09
N ALA A 437 11.84 -28.59 -0.83
CA ALA A 437 11.62 -28.78 -2.27
C ALA A 437 12.93 -28.68 -3.10
N GLU A 438 13.86 -27.80 -2.72
CA GLU A 438 15.22 -27.75 -3.28
C GLU A 438 16.00 -29.04 -2.97
N LEU A 439 15.94 -29.53 -1.73
CA LEU A 439 16.57 -30.78 -1.31
C LEU A 439 15.96 -32.01 -2.03
N GLU A 440 14.67 -31.98 -2.37
CA GLU A 440 13.96 -33.00 -3.16
C GLU A 440 14.41 -33.02 -4.63
N THR A 441 14.83 -31.88 -5.18
CA THR A 441 15.21 -31.74 -6.59
C THR A 441 16.70 -31.91 -6.84
N GLU A 442 17.57 -31.55 -5.88
CA GLU A 442 19.03 -31.58 -6.04
C GLU A 442 19.72 -32.85 -5.49
N GLY A 443 18.99 -33.74 -4.80
CA GLY A 443 19.56 -35.01 -4.31
C GLY A 443 20.62 -34.84 -3.22
N SER A 444 20.45 -33.84 -2.35
CA SER A 444 21.46 -33.39 -1.37
C SER A 444 21.68 -34.35 -0.18
N SER A 445 22.78 -34.13 0.56
CA SER A 445 23.26 -35.04 1.61
C SER A 445 22.41 -35.02 2.90
N GLN A 446 22.31 -36.19 3.55
CA GLN A 446 21.51 -36.47 4.76
C GLN A 446 21.74 -35.49 5.93
N THR A 447 22.93 -34.90 6.01
CA THR A 447 23.33 -33.89 6.99
C THR A 447 22.61 -32.54 6.83
N GLU A 448 22.26 -32.12 5.61
CA GLU A 448 21.54 -30.86 5.38
C GLU A 448 20.08 -30.95 5.80
N ILE A 449 19.48 -32.14 5.65
CA ILE A 449 18.11 -32.47 6.06
C ILE A 449 18.01 -32.49 7.60
N GLU A 450 18.99 -33.07 8.29
CA GLU A 450 19.04 -33.07 9.76
C GLU A 450 19.23 -31.66 10.34
N LEU A 451 20.03 -30.82 9.68
CA LEU A 451 20.22 -29.43 10.07
C LEU A 451 18.94 -28.61 9.89
N LEU A 452 18.16 -28.90 8.85
CA LEU A 452 16.85 -28.31 8.63
C LEU A 452 15.84 -28.72 9.72
N ARG A 453 15.82 -30.01 10.08
CA ARG A 453 14.96 -30.56 11.15
C ARG A 453 15.25 -29.90 12.49
N ARG A 454 16.52 -29.73 12.84
CA ARG A 454 16.91 -29.08 14.08
C ARG A 454 16.46 -27.62 14.13
N LYS A 455 16.57 -26.89 13.01
CA LYS A 455 16.06 -25.52 12.89
C LYS A 455 14.53 -25.46 12.99
N MET A 456 13.81 -26.45 12.44
CA MET A 456 12.36 -26.58 12.58
C MET A 456 11.95 -26.84 14.04
N GLU A 457 12.63 -27.77 14.72
CA GLU A 457 12.37 -28.08 16.14
C GLU A 457 12.68 -26.88 17.05
N GLU A 458 13.78 -26.16 16.82
CA GLU A 458 14.11 -24.93 17.54
C GLU A 458 13.05 -23.84 17.35
N LEU A 459 12.51 -23.67 16.13
CA LEU A 459 11.44 -22.72 15.88
C LEU A 459 10.12 -23.13 16.52
N LEU A 460 9.79 -24.41 16.48
CA LEU A 460 8.59 -24.96 17.12
C LEU A 460 8.67 -24.81 18.64
N GLN A 461 9.86 -25.00 19.23
CA GLN A 461 10.12 -24.77 20.64
C GLN A 461 9.99 -23.29 21.01
N ARG A 462 10.60 -22.38 20.22
CA ARG A 462 10.46 -20.92 20.42
C ARG A 462 9.00 -20.45 20.32
N GLN A 463 8.25 -20.97 19.34
CA GLN A 463 6.82 -20.68 19.20
C GLN A 463 6.04 -21.17 20.42
N ASN A 464 6.28 -22.39 20.89
CA ASN A 464 5.62 -22.95 22.06
C ASN A 464 5.94 -22.16 23.35
N GLU A 465 7.18 -21.72 23.54
CA GLU A 465 7.56 -20.87 24.67
C GLU A 465 6.85 -19.51 24.62
N TRP A 466 6.74 -18.93 23.43
CA TRP A 466 6.00 -17.69 23.22
C TRP A 466 4.49 -17.86 23.47
N ILE A 467 3.89 -18.96 23.01
CA ILE A 467 2.50 -19.32 23.27
C ILE A 467 2.25 -19.43 24.78
N LYS A 468 3.17 -20.07 25.53
CA LYS A 468 3.07 -20.16 27.00
C LYS A 468 3.12 -18.79 27.65
N LYS A 469 4.00 -17.88 27.18
CA LYS A 469 4.06 -16.50 27.70
C LYS A 469 2.75 -15.76 27.46
N ILE A 470 2.20 -15.84 26.25
CA ILE A 470 0.94 -15.17 25.88
C ILE A 470 -0.24 -15.73 26.67
N ALA A 471 -0.38 -17.06 26.75
CA ALA A 471 -1.44 -17.70 27.54
C ALA A 471 -1.38 -17.25 29.01
N LYS A 472 -0.18 -17.18 29.58
CA LYS A 472 0.04 -16.68 30.94
C LYS A 472 -0.36 -15.21 31.10
N THR A 473 -0.03 -14.36 30.12
CA THR A 473 -0.42 -12.93 30.12
C THR A 473 -1.93 -12.76 30.00
N ILE A 474 -2.58 -13.47 29.07
CA ILE A 474 -4.05 -13.45 28.88
C ILE A 474 -4.75 -13.95 30.15
N GLN A 475 -4.24 -15.00 30.77
CA GLN A 475 -4.79 -15.52 32.01
C GLN A 475 -4.63 -14.53 33.17
N GLY A 476 -3.47 -13.88 33.28
CA GLY A 476 -3.25 -12.79 34.25
C GLY A 476 -4.23 -11.63 34.04
N TYR A 477 -4.53 -11.25 32.80
CA TYR A 477 -5.55 -10.24 32.50
C TYR A 477 -6.96 -10.69 32.88
N LYS A 478 -7.35 -11.94 32.57
CA LYS A 478 -8.65 -12.49 32.98
C LYS A 478 -8.81 -12.51 34.50
N GLU A 479 -7.77 -12.89 35.23
CA GLU A 479 -7.74 -12.92 36.70
C GLU A 479 -7.74 -11.51 37.32
N SER A 480 -7.12 -10.53 36.67
CA SER A 480 -7.17 -9.13 37.11
C SER A 480 -8.57 -8.50 36.92
N ARG A 481 -9.34 -9.01 35.96
CA ARG A 481 -10.68 -8.53 35.60
C ARG A 481 -11.79 -9.13 36.47
N THR A 482 -11.59 -10.31 37.06
CA THR A 482 -12.49 -10.90 38.07
C THR A 482 -12.23 -10.39 39.49
N ARG A 483 -11.13 -9.67 39.73
CA ARG A 483 -10.81 -9.03 41.02
C ARG A 483 -11.25 -7.56 41.14
N LYS A 484 -11.77 -6.98 40.06
CA LYS A 484 -12.52 -5.71 40.07
C LYS A 484 -14.01 -6.05 39.94
#